data_AF-A0A7W7XEH0-F1
#
_entry.id   AF-A0A7W7XEH0-F1
#
_cell.length_a   1.000
_cell.length_b   1.000
_cell.length_c   1.000
_cell.angle_alpha   90.00
_cell.angle_beta   90.00
_cell.angle_gamma   90.00
#
_symmetry.space_group_name_H-M   'P 1'
#
loop_
_entity.id
_entity.type
_entity.pdbx_description
1 polymer ?
#
loop_
_entity_poly.entity_id
_entity_poly.type
_entity_poly.pdbx_seq_one_letter_code
_entity_poly.pdbx_strand_id
1 'polypeptide(L)'
;MRKACQGRPVTEDALAKLGQRVEEAVRATGSAELTTHDVGLAILGPLQELDLVAYLRFASVYKAFDSLEDFEAAIAELRVRPPAENSGTGATPEVPVPATAAD
;
A
#
# COMPACT_ATOMS: atom_id res chain seq x y z
N MET A 1 0.62 -8.54 -4.81
CA MET A 1 0.76 -7.47 -3.79
C MET A 1 1.29 -7.94 -2.43
N ARG A 2 0.87 -9.09 -1.88
CA ARG A 2 1.30 -9.55 -0.53
C ARG A 2 2.81 -9.54 -0.30
N LYS A 3 3.59 -10.04 -1.26
CA LYS A 3 5.07 -10.02 -1.21
C LYS A 3 5.64 -8.60 -1.05
N ALA A 4 5.06 -7.61 -1.72
CA ALA A 4 5.52 -6.22 -1.63
C ALA A 4 5.26 -5.60 -0.24
N CYS A 5 4.22 -6.06 0.44
CA CYS A 5 3.81 -5.61 1.78
C CYS A 5 4.57 -6.30 2.92
N GLN A 6 5.45 -7.26 2.63
CA GLN A 6 6.17 -8.00 3.67
C GLN A 6 7.06 -7.07 4.52
N GLY A 7 6.89 -7.16 5.85
CA GLY A 7 7.60 -6.32 6.82
C GLY A 7 7.14 -4.86 6.86
N ARG A 8 6.01 -4.52 6.23
CA ARG A 8 5.37 -3.19 6.29
C ARG A 8 4.22 -3.20 7.30
N PRO A 9 3.83 -2.05 7.85
CA PRO A 9 2.69 -1.92 8.75
C PRO A 9 1.35 -2.01 7.98
N VAL A 10 1.13 -3.11 7.27
CA VAL A 10 -0.07 -3.36 6.46
C VAL A 10 -0.80 -4.58 7.00
N THR A 11 -2.06 -4.39 7.41
CA THR A 11 -2.89 -5.47 7.96
C THR A 11 -3.56 -6.29 6.86
N GLU A 12 -3.96 -7.52 7.18
CA GLU A 12 -4.73 -8.36 6.24
C GLU A 12 -6.07 -7.73 5.87
N ASP A 13 -6.73 -7.03 6.80
CA ASP A 13 -7.97 -6.29 6.52
C ASP A 13 -7.75 -5.14 5.53
N ALA A 14 -6.65 -4.39 5.67
CA ALA A 14 -6.28 -3.37 4.71
C ALA A 14 -5.99 -3.95 3.31
N LEU A 15 -5.35 -5.12 3.23
CA LEU A 15 -5.15 -5.84 1.98
C LEU A 15 -6.46 -6.34 1.36
N ALA A 16 -7.40 -6.81 2.18
CA ALA A 16 -8.72 -7.23 1.70
C ALA A 16 -9.49 -6.06 1.10
N LYS A 17 -9.52 -4.91 1.81
CA LYS A 17 -10.11 -3.65 1.31
C LYS A 17 -9.46 -3.17 0.04
N LEU A 18 -8.12 -3.27 -0.06
CA LEU A 18 -7.40 -2.95 -1.29
C LEU A 18 -7.87 -3.85 -2.43
N GLY A 19 -7.99 -5.17 -2.20
CA GLY A 19 -8.50 -6.12 -3.18
C GLY A 19 -9.90 -5.77 -3.68
N GLN A 20 -10.80 -5.38 -2.77
CA GLN A 20 -12.15 -4.93 -3.13
C GLN A 20 -12.12 -3.68 -4.02
N ARG A 21 -11.31 -2.68 -3.66
CA ARG A 21 -11.16 -1.46 -4.48
C ARG A 21 -10.65 -1.76 -5.89
N VAL A 22 -9.71 -2.69 -6.01
CA VAL A 22 -9.19 -3.14 -7.31
C VAL A 22 -10.28 -3.85 -8.10
N GLU A 23 -11.03 -4.77 -7.48
CA GLU A 23 -12.14 -5.47 -8.13
C GLU A 23 -13.21 -4.49 -8.63
N GLU A 24 -13.59 -3.51 -7.81
CA GLU A 24 -14.55 -2.47 -8.15
C GLU A 24 -14.06 -1.61 -9.32
N ALA A 25 -12.80 -1.17 -9.28
CA ALA A 25 -12.20 -0.36 -10.36
C ALA A 25 -12.17 -1.14 -11.67
N VAL A 26 -11.76 -2.40 -11.61
CA VAL A 26 -11.69 -3.30 -12.76
C VAL A 26 -13.09 -3.58 -13.32
N ARG A 27 -14.07 -3.85 -12.46
CA ARG A 27 -15.48 -4.05 -12.84
C ARG A 27 -16.07 -2.80 -13.49
N ALA A 28 -15.74 -1.61 -12.97
CA ALA A 28 -16.23 -0.34 -13.48
C ALA A 28 -15.73 -0.02 -14.91
N THR A 29 -14.66 -0.68 -15.38
CA THR A 29 -14.23 -0.55 -16.78
C THR A 29 -15.25 -1.12 -17.78
N GLY A 30 -16.14 -2.02 -17.35
CA GLY A 30 -17.08 -2.71 -18.23
C GLY A 30 -16.41 -3.64 -19.25
N SER A 31 -15.11 -3.88 -19.12
CA SER A 31 -14.36 -4.70 -20.06
C SER A 31 -14.73 -6.18 -19.91
N ALA A 32 -15.04 -6.83 -21.03
CA ALA A 32 -15.37 -8.26 -21.05
C ALA A 32 -14.13 -9.14 -20.83
N GLU A 33 -12.95 -8.62 -21.17
CA GLU A 33 -11.66 -9.29 -21.02
C GLU A 33 -10.67 -8.35 -20.34
N LEU A 34 -9.91 -8.92 -19.41
CA LEU A 34 -8.91 -8.21 -18.61
C LEU A 34 -7.68 -9.11 -18.47
N THR A 35 -6.51 -8.55 -18.75
CA THR A 35 -5.27 -9.30 -18.59
C THR A 35 -4.81 -9.27 -17.13
N THR A 36 -3.98 -10.24 -16.74
CA THR A 36 -3.28 -10.21 -15.44
C THR A 36 -2.43 -8.95 -15.28
N HIS A 37 -1.92 -8.40 -16.38
CA HIS A 37 -1.16 -7.16 -16.38
C HIS A 37 -2.05 -5.98 -16.00
N ASP A 38 -3.26 -5.87 -16.58
CA ASP A 38 -4.21 -4.79 -16.29
C ASP A 38 -4.63 -4.79 -14.82
N VAL A 39 -4.92 -5.98 -14.26
CA VAL A 39 -5.21 -6.14 -12.82
C VAL A 39 -4.00 -5.73 -11.98
N GLY A 40 -2.79 -6.09 -12.42
CA GLY A 40 -1.54 -5.66 -11.82
C GLY A 40 -1.40 -4.14 -11.77
N LEU A 41 -1.69 -3.45 -12.87
CA LEU A 41 -1.65 -1.99 -12.94
C LEU A 41 -2.73 -1.36 -12.06
N ALA A 42 -3.93 -1.93 -12.00
CA ALA A 42 -5.02 -1.45 -11.15
C ALA A 42 -4.68 -1.50 -9.64
N ILE A 43 -3.78 -2.39 -9.21
CA ILE A 43 -3.30 -2.45 -7.82
C ILE A 43 -2.47 -1.22 -7.43
N LEU A 44 -1.75 -0.60 -8.38
CA LEU A 44 -0.75 0.43 -8.09
C LEU A 44 -1.34 1.65 -7.36
N GLY A 45 -2.49 2.15 -7.80
CA GLY A 45 -3.13 3.32 -7.19
C GLY A 45 -3.52 3.08 -5.72
N PRO A 46 -4.39 2.10 -5.43
CA PRO A 46 -4.75 1.75 -4.06
C PRO A 46 -3.56 1.36 -3.18
N LEU A 47 -2.53 0.72 -3.75
CA LEU A 47 -1.32 0.35 -3.01
C LEU A 47 -0.45 1.56 -2.67
N GLN A 48 -0.38 2.57 -3.55
CA GLN A 48 0.30 3.84 -3.31
C GLN A 48 -0.30 4.56 -2.10
N GLU A 49 -1.63 4.58 -2.01
CA GLU A 49 -2.34 5.18 -0.87
C GLU A 49 -2.13 4.39 0.43
N LEU A 50 -2.06 3.06 0.33
CA LEU A 50 -1.91 2.18 1.48
C LEU A 50 -0.49 2.20 2.08
N ASP A 51 0.55 2.04 1.26
CA ASP A 51 1.95 2.09 1.70
C ASP A 51 2.89 2.39 0.52
N LEU A 52 3.59 3.52 0.59
CA LEU A 52 4.48 4.00 -0.48
C LEU A 52 5.65 3.04 -0.78
N VAL A 53 6.18 2.34 0.25
CA VAL A 53 7.31 1.42 0.06
C VAL A 53 6.86 0.12 -0.60
N ALA A 54 5.71 -0.42 -0.19
CA ALA A 54 5.07 -1.55 -0.85
C ALA A 54 4.71 -1.22 -2.29
N TYR A 55 4.20 0.00 -2.54
CA TYR A 55 4.00 0.52 -3.89
C TYR A 55 5.29 0.49 -4.71
N LEU A 56 6.39 1.07 -4.24
CA LEU A 56 7.65 1.10 -5.00
C LEU A 56 8.17 -0.32 -5.30
N ARG A 57 8.10 -1.24 -4.34
CA ARG A 57 8.49 -2.65 -4.51
C ARG A 57 7.62 -3.39 -5.53
N PHE A 58 6.34 -3.03 -5.62
CA PHE A 58 5.41 -3.64 -6.55
C PHE A 58 5.55 -3.02 -7.95
N ALA A 59 5.65 -1.69 -8.02
CA ALA A 59 5.86 -0.91 -9.23
C ALA A 59 7.14 -1.33 -9.94
N SER A 60 8.24 -1.61 -9.22
CA SER A 60 9.49 -2.01 -9.85
C SER A 60 9.38 -3.26 -10.72
N VAL A 61 8.46 -4.17 -10.38
CA VAL A 61 8.21 -5.37 -11.19
C VAL A 61 7.18 -5.08 -12.29
N TYR A 62 6.05 -4.47 -11.94
CA TYR A 62 4.93 -4.31 -12.88
C TYR A 62 5.13 -3.20 -13.91
N LYS A 63 5.93 -2.18 -13.60
CA LYS A 63 6.35 -1.14 -14.54
C LYS A 63 7.75 -1.41 -15.13
N ALA A 64 8.33 -2.59 -14.87
CA ALA A 64 9.65 -3.01 -15.36
C ALA A 64 10.73 -1.95 -15.11
N PHE A 65 10.98 -1.62 -13.85
CA PHE A 65 12.09 -0.72 -13.50
C PHE A 65 13.41 -1.48 -13.72
N ASP A 66 14.24 -0.95 -14.60
CA ASP A 66 15.52 -1.56 -14.98
C ASP A 66 16.71 -0.68 -14.59
N SER A 67 16.45 0.54 -14.09
CA SER A 67 17.47 1.55 -13.78
C SER A 67 17.20 2.28 -12.46
N LEU A 68 18.22 2.98 -11.95
CA LEU A 68 18.05 3.85 -10.79
C LEU A 68 17.13 5.02 -11.11
N GLU A 69 17.22 5.52 -12.34
CA GLU A 69 16.44 6.62 -12.89
C GLU A 69 14.93 6.31 -12.85
N ASP A 70 14.51 5.06 -13.05
CA ASP A 70 13.11 4.64 -12.92
C ASP A 70 12.59 4.81 -11.49
N PHE A 71 13.43 4.46 -10.50
CA PHE A 71 13.09 4.69 -9.09
C PHE A 71 13.06 6.18 -8.77
N GLU A 72 14.01 6.96 -9.26
CA GLU A 72 14.05 8.41 -9.05
C GLU A 72 12.80 9.09 -9.61
N ALA A 73 12.39 8.73 -10.82
CA ALA A 73 11.16 9.23 -11.45
C ALA A 73 9.93 8.88 -10.61
N ALA A 74 9.80 7.62 -10.19
CA ALA A 74 8.69 7.20 -9.34
C ALA A 74 8.67 7.95 -8.00
N ILE A 75 9.83 8.14 -7.35
CA ILE A 75 9.93 8.89 -6.09
C ILE A 75 9.59 10.37 -6.31
N ALA A 76 10.00 10.97 -7.41
CA ALA A 76 9.65 12.34 -7.76
C ALA A 76 8.13 12.52 -7.89
N GLU A 77 7.44 11.60 -8.58
CA GLU A 77 5.98 11.58 -8.66
C GLU A 77 5.31 11.50 -7.29
N LEU A 78 5.84 10.65 -6.39
CA LEU A 78 5.32 10.50 -5.03
C LEU A 78 5.48 11.76 -4.18
N ARG A 79 6.53 12.56 -4.39
CA ARG A 79 6.76 13.81 -3.64
C ARG A 79 5.79 14.92 -4.04
N VAL A 80 5.32 14.92 -5.30
CA VAL A 80 4.36 15.92 -5.80
C VAL A 80 2.94 15.62 -5.31
N ARG A 81 2.64 14.35 -5.00
CA ARG A 81 1.35 13.91 -4.45
C ARG A 81 1.54 13.47 -3.00
N PRO A 82 1.56 14.40 -2.02
CA PRO A 82 1.59 14.00 -0.62
C PRO A 82 0.40 13.07 -0.35
N PRO A 83 0.61 11.93 0.34
CA PRO A 83 -0.48 11.04 0.69
C PRO A 83 -1.48 11.81 1.55
N ALA A 84 -2.77 11.70 1.24
CA ALA A 84 -3.82 12.21 2.11
C ALA A 84 -3.56 11.67 3.53
N GLU A 85 -3.40 12.56 4.49
CA GLU A 85 -2.76 12.30 5.79
C GLU A 85 -3.27 11.02 6.47
N ASN A 86 -2.32 10.17 6.85
CA ASN A 86 -2.54 8.85 7.41
C ASN A 86 -3.14 8.95 8.83
N SER A 87 -4.48 8.94 8.95
CA SER A 87 -5.18 8.72 10.22
C SER A 87 -5.14 7.24 10.55
N GLY A 88 -4.07 6.80 11.20
CA GLY A 88 -3.85 5.42 11.63
C GLY A 88 -3.10 5.37 12.96
N THR A 89 -3.83 5.67 14.03
CA THR A 89 -3.50 5.47 15.44
C THR A 89 -2.56 4.28 15.68
N GLY A 90 -1.30 4.59 16.00
CA GLY A 90 -0.42 3.67 16.73
C GLY A 90 -0.93 3.55 18.15
N ALA A 91 -1.89 2.66 18.39
CA ALA A 91 -2.22 2.24 19.74
C ALA A 91 -1.08 1.35 20.26
N THR A 92 -0.10 1.95 20.92
CA THR A 92 0.70 1.23 21.92
C THR A 92 -0.23 0.87 23.08
N PRO A 93 -0.37 -0.40 23.50
CA PRO A 93 -0.98 -0.68 24.78
C PRO A 93 -0.01 -0.19 25.86
N GLU A 94 -0.37 0.93 26.49
CA GLU A 94 0.29 1.38 27.72
C GLU A 94 0.00 0.32 28.79
N VAL A 95 1.02 -0.45 29.16
CA VAL A 95 0.96 -1.38 30.29
C VAL A 95 0.90 -0.52 31.56
N PRO A 96 -0.15 -0.61 32.38
CA PRO A 96 -0.20 0.14 33.63
C PRO A 96 0.85 -0.44 34.58
N VAL A 97 1.82 0.38 34.96
CA VAL A 97 2.71 0.11 36.10
C VAL A 97 1.85 0.01 37.37
N PRO A 98 1.96 -1.08 38.16
CA PRO A 98 1.25 -1.15 39.42
C PRO A 98 1.79 -0.09 40.37
N ALA A 99 0.89 0.75 40.87
CA ALA A 99 1.16 1.70 41.93
C ALA A 99 1.61 0.94 43.19
N THR A 100 2.81 1.28 43.67
CA THR A 100 3.30 0.91 44.99
C THR A 100 2.37 1.47 46.08
N ALA A 101 1.78 0.58 46.84
CA ALA A 101 1.13 0.79 48.14
C ALA A 101 1.24 -0.56 48.87
N ALA A 102 1.59 -0.69 50.15
CA ALA A 102 1.85 0.22 51.24
C ALA A 102 2.53 -0.59 52.36
N ASP A 103 3.12 0.14 53.32
CA ASP A 103 3.63 -0.27 54.66
C ASP A 103 4.93 -1.10 54.74
#